data_AF-A0A1V3NZ22-F1
#
_entry.id   AF-A0A1V3NZ22-F1
#
_cell.length_a   1.000
_cell.length_b   1.000
_cell.length_c   1.000
_cell.angle_alpha   90.00
_cell.angle_beta   90.00
_cell.angle_gamma   90.00
#
_symmetry.space_group_name_H-M   'P 1'
#
loop_
_entity.id
_entity.type
_entity.pdbx_description
1 polymer ?
#
loop_
_entity_poly.entity_id
_entity_poly.type
_entity_poly.pdbx_seq_one_letter_code
_entity_poly.pdbx_strand_id
1 'polypeptide(L)'
;MSPSDFDVELEDLYNKSVGQLLTDYFDAAAFDAFYMRLIEKSELIKSEHVVSKQVLHYLLSAQQAIESRVPHVPAAQQHISLVGKFAMLLGLIAIGEAPSDRASGVPRIV
;
A
#
# COMPACT_ATOMS: atom_id res chain seq x y z
N MET A 1 2.14 0.00 -21.81
CA MET A 1 1.20 0.34 -20.73
C MET A 1 1.88 1.41 -19.88
N SER A 2 1.18 2.50 -19.57
CA SER A 2 1.66 3.52 -18.65
C SER A 2 1.76 2.93 -17.23
N PRO A 3 2.76 3.34 -16.43
CA PRO A 3 2.78 3.16 -14.98
C PRO A 3 1.43 3.33 -14.27
N SER A 4 0.55 4.20 -14.75
CA SER A 4 -0.76 4.47 -14.14
C SER A 4 -1.89 3.58 -14.66
N ASP A 5 -1.64 2.76 -15.68
CA ASP A 5 -2.60 1.76 -16.17
C ASP A 5 -2.91 0.72 -15.09
N PHE A 6 -4.06 0.05 -15.29
CA PHE A 6 -4.51 -1.05 -14.44
C PHE A 6 -3.48 -2.18 -14.42
N ASP A 7 -3.16 -2.64 -13.22
CA ASP A 7 -2.17 -3.67 -12.96
C ASP A 7 -2.86 -4.92 -12.42
N VAL A 8 -2.89 -5.96 -13.26
CA VAL A 8 -3.55 -7.24 -12.95
C VAL A 8 -2.80 -8.01 -11.86
N GLU A 9 -1.48 -7.90 -11.81
CA GLU A 9 -0.68 -8.53 -10.77
C GLU A 9 -0.95 -7.86 -9.42
N LEU A 10 -1.05 -6.54 -9.41
CA LEU A 10 -1.42 -5.79 -8.21
C LEU A 10 -2.82 -6.15 -7.71
N GLU A 11 -3.77 -6.39 -8.62
CA GLU A 11 -5.12 -6.87 -8.26
C GLU A 11 -5.08 -8.27 -7.62
N ASP A 12 -4.33 -9.21 -8.19
CA ASP A 12 -4.18 -10.55 -7.62
C ASP A 12 -3.56 -10.51 -6.22
N LEU A 13 -2.50 -9.72 -6.04
CA LEU A 13 -1.86 -9.49 -4.73
C LEU A 13 -2.83 -8.85 -3.73
N TYR A 14 -3.64 -7.87 -4.16
CA TYR A 14 -4.67 -7.27 -3.32
C TYR A 14 -5.70 -8.30 -2.87
N ASN A 15 -6.18 -9.15 -3.77
CA ASN A 15 -7.16 -10.19 -3.46
C ASN A 15 -6.61 -11.26 -2.50
N LYS A 16 -5.33 -11.64 -2.65
CA LYS A 16 -4.64 -12.59 -1.77
C LYS A 16 -4.32 -12.02 -0.38
N SER A 17 -4.21 -10.70 -0.25
CA SER A 17 -3.91 -10.01 1.01
C SER A 17 -5.18 -9.42 1.62
N VAL A 18 -5.57 -8.22 1.19
CA VAL A 18 -6.71 -7.46 1.70
C VAL A 18 -8.02 -8.24 1.50
N GLY A 19 -8.20 -8.86 0.33
CA GLY A 19 -9.39 -9.67 0.03
C GLY A 19 -9.59 -10.82 1.02
N GLN A 20 -8.51 -11.53 1.39
CA GLN A 20 -8.57 -12.58 2.39
C GLN A 20 -8.72 -12.05 3.82
N LEU A 21 -8.15 -10.88 4.13
CA LEU A 21 -8.35 -10.28 5.45
C LEU A 21 -9.83 -9.97 5.72
N LEU A 22 -10.61 -9.64 4.68
CA LEU A 22 -12.05 -9.43 4.81
C LEU A 22 -12.83 -10.72 5.12
N THR A 23 -12.21 -11.89 4.96
CA THR A 23 -12.73 -13.21 5.38
C THR A 23 -12.12 -13.66 6.72
N ASP A 24 -11.53 -12.73 7.46
CA ASP A 24 -10.87 -12.92 8.75
C ASP A 24 -9.59 -13.80 8.69
N TYR A 25 -9.01 -14.00 7.50
CA TYR A 25 -7.73 -14.67 7.30
C TYR A 25 -6.61 -13.66 7.00
N PHE A 26 -5.57 -13.64 7.84
CA PHE A 26 -4.42 -12.76 7.65
C PHE A 26 -3.18 -13.54 7.20
N ASP A 27 -2.62 -13.15 6.05
CA ASP A 27 -1.37 -13.67 5.50
C ASP A 27 -0.33 -12.55 5.40
N ALA A 28 0.66 -12.59 6.30
CA ALA A 28 1.73 -11.60 6.34
C ALA A 28 2.53 -11.54 5.04
N ALA A 29 2.82 -12.70 4.42
CA ALA A 29 3.62 -12.77 3.21
C ALA A 29 2.85 -12.18 2.01
N ALA A 30 1.54 -12.40 1.95
CA ALA A 30 0.69 -11.77 0.93
C ALA A 30 0.66 -10.24 1.10
N PHE A 31 0.56 -9.74 2.34
CA PHE A 31 0.60 -8.30 2.61
C PHE A 31 1.96 -7.67 2.26
N ASP A 32 3.06 -8.36 2.56
CA ASP A 32 4.40 -7.89 2.20
C ASP A 32 4.58 -7.84 0.67
N ALA A 33 4.20 -8.89 -0.06
CA ALA A 33 4.27 -8.91 -1.51
C ALA A 33 3.42 -7.79 -2.15
N PHE A 34 2.20 -7.60 -1.66
CA PHE A 34 1.32 -6.51 -2.07
C PHE A 34 1.93 -5.13 -1.80
N TYR A 35 2.49 -4.92 -0.60
CA TYR A 35 3.14 -3.66 -0.25
C TYR A 35 4.39 -3.38 -1.09
N MET A 36 5.22 -4.39 -1.35
CA MET A 36 6.40 -4.25 -2.22
C MET A 36 6.01 -3.87 -3.64
N ARG A 37 4.95 -4.47 -4.20
CA ARG A 37 4.43 -4.09 -5.52
C ARG A 37 3.93 -2.64 -5.55
N LEU A 38 3.29 -2.17 -4.49
CA LEU A 38 2.87 -0.76 -4.38
C LEU A 38 4.06 0.21 -4.31
N ILE A 39 5.16 -0.17 -3.64
CA ILE A 39 6.41 0.60 -3.66
C ILE A 39 6.93 0.72 -5.08
N GLU A 40 7.06 -0.39 -5.80
CA GLU A 40 7.49 -0.39 -7.20
C GLU A 40 6.60 0.50 -8.07
N LYS A 41 5.28 0.45 -7.87
CA LYS A 41 4.34 1.32 -8.60
C LYS A 41 4.55 2.79 -8.25
N SER A 42 4.83 3.13 -6.99
CA SER A 42 5.09 4.52 -6.60
C SER A 42 6.32 5.11 -7.29
N GLU A 43 7.37 4.30 -7.49
CA GLU A 43 8.59 4.72 -8.20
C GLU A 43 8.32 5.06 -9.66
N LEU A 44 7.38 4.36 -10.29
CA LEU A 44 7.00 4.60 -11.67
C LEU A 44 6.03 5.79 -11.80
N ILE A 45 5.05 5.87 -10.90
CA ILE A 45 3.98 6.89 -10.92
C ILE A 45 4.52 8.29 -10.63
N LYS A 46 5.61 8.46 -9.89
CA LYS A 46 6.18 9.81 -9.63
C LYS A 46 6.57 10.57 -10.90
N SER A 47 6.80 9.86 -12.01
CA SER A 47 7.12 10.44 -13.32
C SER A 47 5.88 10.75 -14.17
N GLU A 48 4.69 10.35 -13.72
CA GLU A 48 3.42 10.51 -14.43
C GLU A 48 2.70 11.79 -14.05
N HIS A 49 1.87 12.30 -14.98
CA HIS A 49 1.02 13.46 -14.70
C HIS A 49 -0.22 13.10 -13.87
N VAL A 50 -0.62 11.82 -13.85
CA VAL A 50 -1.84 11.34 -13.19
C VAL A 50 -1.50 10.12 -12.35
N VAL A 51 -2.01 10.07 -11.12
CA VAL A 51 -1.87 8.93 -10.22
C VAL A 51 -2.91 7.86 -10.52
N SER A 52 -2.49 6.59 -10.52
CA SER A 52 -3.39 5.44 -10.69
C SER A 52 -4.48 5.39 -9.61
N LYS A 53 -5.75 5.41 -10.05
CA LYS A 53 -6.91 5.25 -9.14
C LYS A 53 -6.92 3.88 -8.45
N GLN A 54 -6.41 2.84 -9.12
CA GLN A 54 -6.29 1.50 -8.55
C GLN A 54 -5.35 1.53 -7.33
N VAL A 55 -4.16 2.13 -7.49
CA VAL A 55 -3.17 2.27 -6.40
C VAL A 55 -3.75 3.05 -5.22
N LEU A 56 -4.40 4.20 -5.49
CA LEU A 56 -5.04 5.00 -4.43
C LEU A 56 -6.12 4.21 -3.69
N HIS A 57 -7.00 3.54 -4.42
CA HIS A 57 -8.05 2.71 -3.84
C HIS A 57 -7.47 1.61 -2.96
N TYR A 58 -6.47 0.89 -3.45
CA TYR A 58 -5.85 -0.23 -2.74
C TYR A 58 -5.10 0.21 -1.47
N LEU A 59 -4.41 1.35 -1.50
CA LEU A 59 -3.78 1.92 -0.31
C LEU A 59 -4.80 2.29 0.77
N LEU A 60 -5.90 2.95 0.38
CA LEU A 60 -6.96 3.34 1.30
C LEU A 60 -7.72 2.12 1.83
N SER A 61 -8.03 1.17 0.96
CA SER A 61 -8.78 -0.02 1.34
C SER A 61 -7.98 -0.94 2.27
N ALA A 62 -6.67 -1.11 2.04
CA ALA A 62 -5.81 -1.88 2.93
C ALA A 62 -5.81 -1.32 4.36
N GLN A 63 -5.73 0.02 4.52
CA GLN A 63 -5.81 0.67 5.82
C GLN A 63 -7.14 0.37 6.52
N GLN A 64 -8.25 0.61 5.83
CA GLN A 64 -9.60 0.37 6.37
C GLN A 64 -9.84 -1.11 6.72
N ALA A 65 -9.37 -2.02 5.88
CA ALA A 65 -9.51 -3.46 6.10
C ALA A 65 -8.71 -3.90 7.34
N ILE A 66 -7.48 -3.43 7.52
CA ILE A 66 -6.69 -3.75 8.71
C ILE A 66 -7.34 -3.17 9.96
N GLU A 67 -7.68 -1.88 9.97
CA GLU A 67 -8.28 -1.21 11.12
C GLU A 67 -9.60 -1.87 11.56
N SER A 68 -10.46 -2.23 10.60
CA SER A 68 -11.74 -2.89 10.89
C SER A 68 -11.60 -4.32 11.42
N ARG A 69 -10.50 -5.01 11.10
CA ARG A 69 -10.29 -6.43 11.46
C ARG A 69 -9.41 -6.64 12.68
N VAL A 70 -8.63 -5.64 13.08
CA VAL A 70 -7.80 -5.67 14.29
C VAL A 70 -8.55 -6.11 15.56
N PRO A 71 -9.82 -5.71 15.81
CA PRO A 71 -10.55 -6.17 17.00
C PRO A 71 -10.89 -7.67 17.00
N HIS A 72 -10.85 -8.34 15.83
CA HIS A 72 -11.39 -9.69 15.65
C HIS A 72 -10.36 -10.69 15.13
N VAL A 73 -9.28 -10.23 14.51
CA VAL A 73 -8.23 -11.06 13.91
C VAL A 73 -6.89 -10.80 14.63
N PRO A 74 -6.47 -11.68 15.57
CA PRO A 74 -5.25 -11.48 16.34
C PRO A 74 -3.99 -11.27 15.48
N ALA A 75 -3.90 -11.99 14.35
CA ALA A 75 -2.81 -11.83 13.40
C ALA A 75 -2.79 -10.42 12.78
N ALA A 76 -3.95 -9.82 12.47
CA ALA A 76 -4.01 -8.44 11.99
C ALA A 76 -3.61 -7.43 13.08
N GLN A 77 -3.98 -7.68 14.35
CA GLN A 77 -3.56 -6.85 15.48
C GLN A 77 -2.04 -6.83 15.65
N GLN A 78 -1.37 -7.98 15.53
CA GLN A 78 0.09 -8.09 15.58
C GLN A 78 0.77 -7.29 14.46
N HIS A 79 0.07 -7.01 13.36
CA HIS A 79 0.57 -6.32 12.19
C HIS A 79 -0.07 -4.93 11.97
N ILE A 80 -0.69 -4.32 12.99
CA ILE A 80 -1.32 -2.99 12.92
C ILE A 80 -0.39 -1.91 12.34
N SER A 81 0.92 -2.04 12.53
CA SER A 81 1.93 -1.13 11.95
C SER A 81 1.85 -1.00 10.42
N LEU A 82 1.27 -1.99 9.72
CA LEU A 82 1.05 -1.94 8.27
C LEU A 82 0.15 -0.76 7.87
N VAL A 83 -0.81 -0.37 8.71
CA VAL A 83 -1.65 0.83 8.46
C VAL A 83 -0.77 2.05 8.26
N GLY A 84 0.20 2.27 9.16
CA GLY A 84 1.16 3.36 9.05
C GLY A 84 2.05 3.28 7.81
N LYS A 85 2.44 2.07 7.38
CA LYS A 85 3.21 1.86 6.15
C LYS A 85 2.42 2.26 4.89
N PHE A 86 1.14 1.88 4.81
CA PHE A 86 0.26 2.26 3.70
C PHE A 86 -0.04 3.76 3.71
N ALA A 87 -0.33 4.34 4.88
CA ALA A 87 -0.56 5.77 5.03
C ALA A 87 0.66 6.61 4.61
N MET A 88 1.85 6.20 5.03
CA MET A 88 3.10 6.83 4.63
C MET A 88 3.29 6.78 3.11
N LEU A 89 3.09 5.61 2.49
CA LEU A 89 3.27 5.47 1.05
C LEU A 89 2.26 6.33 0.26
N LEU A 90 1.01 6.40 0.72
CA LEU A 90 0.01 7.30 0.16
C LEU A 90 0.44 8.77 0.27
N GLY A 91 0.99 9.18 1.43
CA GLY A 91 1.51 10.52 1.64
C GLY A 91 2.65 10.87 0.67
N LEU A 92 3.56 9.92 0.40
CA LEU A 92 4.65 10.11 -0.57
C LEU A 92 4.10 10.28 -1.99
N ILE A 93 3.20 9.38 -2.41
CA ILE A 93 2.57 9.47 -3.74
C ILE A 93 1.82 10.80 -3.91
N ALA A 94 1.14 11.28 -2.87
CA ALA A 94 0.40 12.53 -2.91
C ALA A 94 1.27 13.77 -3.16
N ILE A 95 2.55 13.74 -2.76
CA ILE A 95 3.52 14.82 -3.00
C ILE A 95 4.45 14.53 -4.19
N GLY A 96 4.17 13.48 -4.97
CA GLY A 96 4.98 13.12 -6.14
C GLY A 96 6.34 12.48 -5.80
N GLU A 97 6.43 11.81 -4.65
CA GLU A 97 7.63 11.12 -4.20
C GLU A 97 7.40 9.60 -4.07
N ALA A 98 8.50 8.86 -4.00
CA ALA A 98 8.53 7.45 -3.69
C ALA A 98 9.51 7.15 -2.54
N PRO A 99 9.48 5.93 -1.95
CA PRO A 99 10.35 5.59 -0.83
C PRO A 99 11.85 5.76 -1.11
N SER A 100 12.31 5.57 -2.35
CA SER A 100 13.73 5.77 -2.70
C SER A 100 14.18 7.23 -2.67
N ASP A 101 13.25 8.20 -2.78
CA ASP A 101 13.56 9.62 -2.73
C ASP A 101 13.88 10.09 -1.29
N ARG A 102 13.68 9.22 -0.29
CA ARG A 102 14.04 9.46 1.11
C ARG A 102 15.53 9.23 1.35
N ALA A 103 16.33 10.30 1.25
CA ALA A 103 17.69 10.29 1.75
C ALA A 103 17.72 10.14 3.29
N SER A 104 18.48 9.16 3.79
CA SER A 104 18.66 8.94 5.22
C SER A 104 19.30 10.16 5.89
N GLY A 105 18.75 10.63 7.00
CA GLY A 105 19.30 11.73 7.80
C GLY A 105 18.95 13.15 7.33
N VAL A 106 18.09 13.30 6.31
CA VAL A 106 17.65 14.62 5.84
C VAL A 106 16.26 14.95 6.42
N PRO A 107 16.13 15.96 7.31
CA PRO A 107 14.83 16.41 7.81
C PRO A 107 13.98 17.00 6.68
N ARG A 108 12.65 16.82 6.76
CA ARG A 108 11.71 17.49 5.86
C ARG A 108 11.14 18.74 6.51
N ILE A 109 10.99 19.80 5.72
CA ILE A 109 10.07 20.90 6.05
C ILE A 109 8.69 20.40 5.63
N VAL A 110 7.80 20.23 6.61
CA VAL A 110 6.41 19.81 6.43
C VAL A 110 5.52 21.05 6.41
#